data_AF-A0A6F8Z166-F1
#
_entry.id   AF-A0A6F8Z166-F1
#
_cell.length_a   1.000
_cell.length_b   1.000
_cell.length_c   1.000
_cell.angle_alpha   90.00
_cell.angle_beta   90.00
_cell.angle_gamma   90.00
#
_symmetry.space_group_name_H-M   'P 1'
#
loop_
_entity.id
_entity.type
_entity.pdbx_description
1 polymer ?
#
loop_
_entity_poly.entity_id
_entity_poly.type
_entity_poly.pdbx_seq_one_letter_code
_entity_poly.pdbx_strand_id
1 'polypeptide(L)'
;MDNFYCLIRLQKNRTISLCLFESIQNSLENYDKNIYPICFTAVSADSMYILLSKHDLFKKLSINHVLYLGQELYKAELSVIFNQSYVQN
;
A
#
# COMPACT_ATOMS: atom_id res chain seq x y z
N MET A 1 -12.35 10.54 -2.63
CA MET A 1 -11.37 9.56 -2.13
C MET A 1 -11.84 8.21 -2.61
N ASP A 2 -10.96 7.41 -3.18
CA ASP A 2 -11.35 6.08 -3.68
C ASP A 2 -11.70 5.13 -2.55
N ASN A 3 -12.34 4.03 -2.93
CA ASN A 3 -12.69 2.92 -2.07
C ASN A 3 -11.47 2.03 -1.77
N PHE A 4 -10.29 2.62 -1.57
CA PHE A 4 -9.09 1.85 -1.24
C PHE A 4 -8.47 2.40 0.04
N TYR A 5 -8.07 1.51 0.92
CA TYR A 5 -7.27 1.82 2.10
C TYR A 5 -5.93 1.12 1.97
N CYS A 6 -4.83 1.82 2.27
CA CYS A 6 -3.50 1.25 2.20
C CYS A 6 -2.77 1.41 3.52
N LEU A 7 -1.98 0.40 3.85
CA LEU A 7 -1.23 0.31 5.09
C LEU A 7 0.21 -0.10 4.78
N ILE A 8 1.14 0.78 5.11
CA ILE A 8 2.56 0.61 4.88
C ILE A 8 3.24 0.30 6.22
N ARG A 9 4.15 -0.68 6.21
CA ARG A 9 4.92 -1.08 7.39
C ARG A 9 6.35 -1.39 7.02
N LEU A 10 7.28 -1.01 7.88
CA LEU A 10 8.65 -1.49 7.83
C LEU A 10 8.77 -2.83 8.56
N GLN A 11 9.42 -3.79 7.93
CA GLN A 11 9.73 -5.09 8.54
C GLN A 11 11.21 -5.16 8.97
N LYS A 12 11.53 -6.13 9.84
CA LYS A 12 12.85 -6.29 10.46
C LYS A 12 14.02 -6.40 9.47
N ASN A 13 13.76 -6.83 8.24
CA ASN A 13 14.78 -7.02 7.21
C ASN A 13 14.98 -5.80 6.30
N ARG A 14 14.62 -4.59 6.78
CA ARG A 14 14.65 -3.35 5.99
C ARG A 14 13.77 -3.40 4.73
N THR A 15 12.74 -4.24 4.76
CA THR A 15 11.75 -4.36 3.69
C THR A 15 10.53 -3.51 4.00
N ILE A 16 9.94 -2.95 2.95
CA ILE A 16 8.69 -2.20 2.98
C ILE A 16 7.57 -3.17 2.61
N SER A 17 6.58 -3.28 3.48
CA SER A 17 5.36 -4.05 3.28
C SER A 17 4.21 -3.09 3.03
N LEU A 18 3.44 -3.31 1.97
CA LEU A 18 2.26 -2.53 1.61
C LEU A 18 1.06 -3.48 1.56
N CYS A 19 0.06 -3.23 2.41
CA CYS A 19 -1.20 -3.95 2.42
C CYS A 19 -2.28 -3.03 1.82
N LEU A 20 -2.97 -3.50 0.79
CA LEU A 20 -3.99 -2.75 0.09
C LEU A 20 -5.36 -3.41 0.26
N PHE A 21 -6.32 -2.66 0.78
CA PHE A 21 -7.67 -3.08 1.08
C PHE A 21 -8.63 -2.39 0.10
N GLU A 22 -9.44 -3.17 -0.61
CA GLU A 22 -10.57 -2.65 -1.41
C GLU A 22 -11.79 -2.54 -0.49
N SER A 23 -12.28 -1.32 -0.26
CA SER A 23 -13.48 -1.01 0.51
C SER A 23 -14.71 -1.50 -0.25
N ILE A 24 -15.46 -2.40 0.38
CA ILE A 24 -16.74 -2.89 -0.14
C ILE A 24 -17.81 -1.88 0.25
N GLN A 25 -17.86 -0.73 -0.44
CA GLN A 25 -18.80 0.33 -0.06
C GLN A 25 -20.25 0.12 -0.52
N ASN A 26 -20.62 -1.01 -1.15
CA ASN A 26 -22.01 -1.26 -1.57
C ASN A 26 -22.35 -2.75 -1.74
N SER A 27 -22.34 -3.53 -0.66
CA SER A 27 -23.15 -4.75 -0.65
C SER A 27 -23.81 -4.92 0.72
N LEU A 28 -24.97 -4.30 0.87
CA LEU A 28 -25.94 -4.59 1.93
C LEU A 28 -26.36 -6.07 1.99
N GLU A 29 -25.89 -6.91 1.05
CA GLU A 29 -26.26 -8.32 0.93
C GLU A 29 -25.11 -9.32 1.20
N ASN A 30 -23.86 -8.88 1.45
CA ASN A 30 -22.74 -9.82 1.64
C ASN A 30 -21.94 -9.51 2.91
N TYR A 31 -22.53 -9.86 4.07
CA TYR A 31 -21.88 -9.79 5.38
C TYR A 31 -20.74 -10.82 5.58
N ASP A 32 -20.44 -11.68 4.60
CA ASP A 32 -19.50 -12.82 4.74
C ASP A 32 -18.26 -12.78 3.85
N LYS A 33 -17.97 -11.68 3.14
CA LYS A 33 -16.68 -11.57 2.41
C LYS A 33 -15.59 -11.10 3.36
N ASN A 34 -14.82 -12.05 3.90
CA ASN A 34 -13.54 -11.75 4.53
C ASN A 34 -12.72 -10.82 3.61
N ILE A 35 -12.54 -9.57 4.04
CA ILE A 35 -11.78 -8.56 3.29
C ILE A 35 -10.29 -8.91 3.47
N TYR A 36 -9.77 -9.71 2.54
CA TYR A 36 -8.34 -10.03 2.51
C TYR A 36 -7.58 -8.94 1.76
N PRO A 37 -6.60 -8.29 2.39
CA PRO A 37 -5.76 -7.33 1.69
C PRO A 37 -4.85 -8.03 0.70
N ILE A 38 -4.49 -7.30 -0.36
CA ILE A 38 -3.38 -7.69 -1.22
C ILE A 38 -2.11 -7.12 -0.62
N CYS A 39 -1.16 -7.99 -0.32
CA CYS A 39 0.09 -7.63 0.33
C CYS A 39 1.25 -7.67 -0.67
N PHE A 40 1.97 -6.56 -0.76
CA PHE A 40 3.20 -6.42 -1.53
C PHE A 40 4.37 -6.23 -0.56
N THR A 41 5.51 -6.83 -0.87
CA THR A 41 6.74 -6.67 -0.07
C THR A 41 7.89 -6.38 -1.01
N ALA A 42 8.67 -5.34 -0.72
CA ALA A 42 9.81 -4.93 -1.52
C ALA A 42 10.94 -4.37 -0.64
N VAL A 43 12.16 -4.29 -1.20
CA VAL A 43 13.33 -3.73 -0.51
C VAL A 43 13.49 -2.22 -0.77
N SER A 44 12.96 -1.72 -1.89
CA SER A 44 13.01 -0.30 -2.28
C SER A 44 11.66 0.19 -2.81
N ALA A 45 11.45 1.51 -2.84
CA ALA A 45 10.24 2.10 -3.40
C ALA A 45 10.12 1.81 -4.91
N ASP A 46 11.24 1.82 -5.64
CA ASP A 46 11.29 1.45 -7.07
C ASP A 46 10.82 0.01 -7.30
N SER A 47 11.29 -0.92 -6.47
CA SER A 47 10.89 -2.33 -6.54
C SER A 47 9.40 -2.50 -6.22
N MET A 48 8.90 -1.72 -5.24
CA MET A 48 7.47 -1.69 -4.91
C MET A 48 6.64 -1.16 -6.08
N TYR A 49 7.08 -0.09 -6.75
CA TYR A 49 6.41 0.44 -7.93
C TYR A 49 6.36 -0.56 -9.09
N ILE A 50 7.44 -1.31 -9.33
CA ILE A 50 7.47 -2.38 -10.34
C ILE A 50 6.45 -3.47 -9.99
N LEU A 51 6.33 -3.85 -8.71
CA LEU A 51 5.34 -4.83 -8.27
C LEU A 51 3.90 -4.32 -8.45
N LEU A 52 3.66 -3.08 -8.03
CA LEU A 52 2.34 -2.44 -8.13
C LEU A 52 1.89 -2.27 -9.58
N SER A 53 2.78 -1.79 -10.47
CA SER A 53 2.47 -1.58 -11.89
C SER A 53 2.10 -2.87 -12.63
N LYS A 54 2.54 -4.04 -12.14
CA LYS A 54 2.17 -5.36 -12.68
C LYS A 54 0.82 -5.87 -12.20
N HIS A 55 0.22 -5.26 -11.18
CA HIS A 55 -1.03 -5.71 -10.59
C HIS A 55 -2.20 -4.85 -11.06
N ASP A 56 -3.28 -5.47 -11.55
CA ASP A 56 -4.42 -4.74 -12.13
C ASP A 56 -5.14 -3.81 -11.16
N LEU A 57 -5.06 -4.08 -9.86
CA LEU A 57 -5.62 -3.20 -8.82
C LEU A 57 -4.97 -1.82 -8.83
N PHE A 58 -3.67 -1.70 -9.17
CA PHE A 58 -3.01 -0.39 -9.26
C PHE A 58 -3.65 0.50 -10.33
N LYS A 59 -4.17 -0.09 -11.42
CA LYS A 59 -4.90 0.65 -12.47
C LYS A 59 -6.25 1.19 -12.00
N LYS A 60 -6.80 0.66 -10.90
CA LYS A 60 -8.07 1.11 -10.30
C LYS A 60 -7.91 2.27 -9.32
N LEU A 61 -6.68 2.58 -8.90
CA LEU A 61 -6.41 3.69 -8.00
C LEU A 61 -6.53 5.02 -8.75
N SER A 62 -7.19 6.01 -8.14
CA SER A 62 -7.14 7.37 -8.67
C SER A 62 -5.74 7.95 -8.55
N ILE A 63 -5.49 8.96 -9.37
CA ILE A 63 -4.23 9.72 -9.32
C ILE A 63 -3.91 10.24 -7.90
N ASN A 64 -4.93 10.62 -7.13
CA ASN A 64 -4.73 11.12 -5.76
C ASN A 64 -4.21 10.02 -4.83
N HIS A 65 -4.72 8.80 -4.93
CA HIS A 65 -4.22 7.66 -4.16
C HIS A 65 -2.83 7.22 -4.61
N VAL A 66 -2.55 7.27 -5.91
CA VAL A 66 -1.21 6.97 -6.43
C VAL A 66 -0.19 7.98 -5.91
N LEU A 67 -0.52 9.28 -5.91
CA LEU A 67 0.35 10.32 -5.37
C LEU A 67 0.57 10.16 -3.86
N TYR A 68 -0.49 9.87 -3.10
CA TYR A 68 -0.39 9.55 -1.67
C TYR A 68 0.54 8.35 -1.42
N LEU A 69 0.34 7.25 -2.15
CA LEU A 69 1.20 6.06 -2.06
C LEU A 69 2.65 6.39 -2.37
N GLY A 70 2.91 7.20 -3.40
CA GLY A 70 4.27 7.64 -3.72
C GLY A 70 4.93 8.40 -2.57
N GLN A 71 4.21 9.32 -1.94
CA GLN A 71 4.70 10.09 -0.79
C GLN A 71 5.02 9.18 0.41
N GLU A 72 4.11 8.27 0.76
CA GLU A 72 4.30 7.38 1.91
C GLU A 72 5.38 6.31 1.66
N LEU A 73 5.48 5.77 0.45
CA LEU A 73 6.57 4.85 0.09
C LEU A 73 7.93 5.53 0.13
N TYR A 74 8.03 6.77 -0.35
CA TYR A 74 9.26 7.53 -0.27
C TYR A 74 9.66 7.83 1.19
N LYS A 75 8.70 8.21 2.04
CA LYS A 75 8.96 8.36 3.49
C LYS A 75 9.43 7.06 4.11
N ALA A 76 8.78 5.93 3.80
CA ALA A 76 9.17 4.62 4.32
C ALA A 76 10.60 4.25 3.91
N GLU A 77 10.98 4.52 2.66
CA GLU A 77 12.32 4.28 2.16
C GLU A 77 13.37 5.16 2.86
N LEU A 78 13.10 6.45 3.06
CA LEU A 78 13.96 7.32 3.85
C LEU A 78 14.11 6.82 5.29
N SER A 79 13.02 6.39 5.92
CA SER A 79 13.07 5.79 7.26
C SER A 79 13.96 4.55 7.31
N VAL A 80 13.94 3.70 6.27
CA VAL A 80 14.86 2.55 6.15
C VAL A 80 16.31 3.01 6.01
N ILE A 81 16.59 3.98 5.13
CA ILE A 81 17.94 4.48 4.87
C ILE A 81 18.56 5.11 6.11
N PHE A 82 17.79 5.95 6.82
CA PHE A 82 18.24 6.65 8.03
C PHE A 82 18.09 5.81 9.30
N ASN A 83 17.62 4.57 9.21
CA ASN A 83 17.36 3.69 10.34
C ASN A 83 16.44 4.33 11.40
N GLN A 84 15.41 5.05 10.92
CA GLN A 84 14.41 5.72 11.73
C GLN A 84 13.09 4.94 11.75
N SER A 85 12.25 5.19 12.75
CA SER A 85 10.89 4.64 12.78
C SER A 85 10.02 5.33 11.73
N TYR A 86 9.36 4.54 10.89
CA TYR A 86 8.34 5.02 9.96
C TYR A 86 6.98 5.18 10.66
N VAL A 87 6.28 6.27 10.37
CA VAL A 87 4.91 6.53 10.80
C VAL A 87 4.11 6.95 9.57
N GLN A 88 2.99 6.28 9.33
CA GLN A 88 2.04 6.63 8.28
C GLN A 88 1.02 7.64 8.80
N ASN A 89 0.71 8.67 8.00
CA ASN A 89 -0.32 9.67 8.29
C ASN A 89 -1.50 9.58 7.33
#